data_AF-A0A2T3KB15-F1
#
_entry.id   AF-A0A2T3KB15-F1
#
_cell.length_a   1.000
_cell.length_b   1.000
_cell.length_c   1.000
_cell.angle_alpha   90.00
_cell.angle_beta   90.00
_cell.angle_gamma   90.00
#
_symmetry.space_group_name_H-M   'P 1'
#
loop_
_entity.id
_entity.type
_entity.pdbx_description
1 polymer ?
#
loop_
_entity_poly.entity_id
_entity_poly.type
_entity_poly.pdbx_seq_one_letter_code
_entity_poly.pdbx_strand_id
1 'polypeptide(L)'
;MNIQNVSVTNRGTKLNSMVSGNITDEFFNRAEALIDHVIPDWDYKISAAPNTHYVLGLSGGVDSSALAAVMLIKHPEIPFKLLFCDTGDEPENVGEIITLFSQKFGADVTVATPPKSLYESIDNNGYLPSGKQRWCTASLKIKPWEDYMATLFKSDEETAVNFSGLRYDERDRKGILGVARVTSEHPFIDQKVERAAVVRLAAGLGVLSSIYFQGKSRSGCLTCFFQSKAETCSLYNWHPKSFMKAMKVEKLSPEILAKLDDSKHPIMAGGWYAGYPFSNMIIKGKYDTVYTDSILGGTERTDKEGFNWDYLTLDKPTNKNRKKKVSEQQIDMIGFNDLNKDEQDKSKDNSINLYVAVEHVSHPMMIAHCGVYEQRIITYSTTQSGLSRSINGYFYHRTMVSDGYYGSKERYKEQSNITVLCIKFSRGIIPEVDYDDGSYTWKPDISYAETAHTLRAISRIANYEYQKQQTILTNDIAAKEYVQKIDEMGINIGKLIGVGHFTPIQRDEELRDFSYDEDVKTVRCVACSL
;
A
#
# COMPACT_ATOMS: atom_id res chain seq x y z
N MET A 1 -22.99 6.17 20.80
CA MET A 1 -22.03 6.70 19.81
C MET A 1 -21.51 8.00 20.38
N ASN A 2 -20.19 8.24 20.37
CA ASN A 2 -19.62 9.49 20.86
C ASN A 2 -19.34 10.39 19.65
N ILE A 3 -19.99 11.56 19.61
CA ILE A 3 -19.77 12.58 18.59
C ILE A 3 -18.99 13.70 19.28
N GLN A 4 -17.78 13.96 18.78
CA GLN A 4 -16.95 15.05 19.26
C GLN A 4 -16.80 16.07 18.14
N ASN A 5 -17.24 17.30 18.40
CA ASN A 5 -16.94 18.41 17.51
C ASN A 5 -15.57 18.96 17.87
N VAL A 6 -14.65 18.89 16.92
CA VAL A 6 -13.37 19.59 16.98
C VAL A 6 -13.58 20.91 16.27
N SER A 7 -14.36 21.79 16.89
CA SER A 7 -14.60 23.14 16.37
C SER A 7 -13.75 24.16 17.11
N VAL A 8 -13.14 25.07 16.35
CA VAL A 8 -12.74 26.37 16.90
C VAL A 8 -14.03 27.16 17.09
N THR A 9 -14.38 27.44 18.34
CA THR A 9 -15.58 28.22 18.69
C THR A 9 -15.62 29.53 17.90
N ASN A 10 -16.79 29.80 17.30
CA ASN A 10 -17.23 31.04 16.66
C ASN A 10 -16.17 32.17 16.61
N ARG A 11 -15.57 32.39 15.44
CA ARG A 11 -14.99 33.70 15.09
C ARG A 11 -15.87 34.43 14.08
N GLY A 12 -17.11 34.66 14.47
CA GLY A 12 -17.68 35.99 14.30
C GLY A 12 -17.20 36.82 15.50
N THR A 13 -16.27 37.74 15.27
CA THR A 13 -15.72 38.74 16.22
C THR A 13 -14.77 38.26 17.34
N LYS A 14 -13.55 38.84 17.34
CA LYS A 14 -12.55 38.89 18.44
C LYS A 14 -11.63 37.68 18.71
N LEU A 15 -11.00 37.11 17.69
CA LEU A 15 -9.66 36.53 17.86
C LEU A 15 -8.68 36.97 16.75
N ASN A 16 -8.90 38.15 16.18
CA ASN A 16 -7.94 38.78 15.26
C ASN A 16 -6.83 39.56 15.95
N SER A 17 -6.65 39.49 17.28
CA SER A 17 -5.81 40.49 17.94
C SER A 17 -4.42 40.05 18.40
N MET A 18 -4.03 38.77 18.46
CA MET A 18 -2.68 38.46 19.01
C MET A 18 -1.82 37.37 18.35
N VAL A 19 -2.28 36.66 17.32
CA VAL A 19 -1.38 35.93 16.39
C VAL A 19 -1.95 36.02 14.97
N SER A 20 -1.39 36.97 14.20
CA SER A 20 -1.27 37.03 12.73
C SER A 20 -2.50 36.83 11.82
N GLY A 21 -3.27 37.91 11.56
CA GLY A 21 -4.12 37.95 10.35
C GLY A 21 -3.31 37.82 9.04
N ASN A 22 -2.05 38.27 9.02
CA ASN A 22 -1.20 38.20 7.83
C ASN A 22 -0.76 36.77 7.44
N ILE A 23 -0.64 35.83 8.39
CA ILE A 23 -0.13 34.47 8.12
C ILE A 23 -1.23 33.57 7.57
N THR A 24 -2.48 33.74 8.03
CA THR A 24 -3.63 32.99 7.49
C THR A 24 -3.93 33.38 6.06
N ASP A 25 -3.94 34.69 5.76
CA ASP A 25 -4.22 35.18 4.40
C ASP A 25 -3.10 34.78 3.42
N GLU A 26 -1.84 34.81 3.86
CA GLU A 26 -0.72 34.32 3.06
C GLU A 26 -0.84 32.82 2.75
N PHE A 27 -1.27 32.00 3.72
CA PHE A 27 -1.51 30.58 3.47
C PHE A 27 -2.59 30.35 2.42
N PHE A 28 -3.76 30.99 2.56
CA PHE A 28 -4.86 30.82 1.60
C PHE A 28 -4.49 31.33 0.21
N ASN A 29 -3.79 32.47 0.09
CA ASN A 29 -3.33 32.98 -1.20
C ASN A 29 -2.34 32.01 -1.88
N ARG A 30 -1.39 31.43 -1.14
CA ARG A 30 -0.47 30.42 -1.67
C ARG A 30 -1.19 29.13 -2.04
N ALA A 31 -2.18 28.73 -1.25
CA ALA A 31 -2.97 27.54 -1.47
C ALA A 31 -3.85 27.67 -2.72
N GLU A 32 -4.48 28.82 -2.92
CA GLU A 32 -5.25 29.12 -4.13
C GLU A 32 -4.35 29.17 -5.37
N ALA A 33 -3.19 29.85 -5.29
CA ALA A 33 -2.24 29.88 -6.40
C ALA A 33 -1.73 28.47 -6.78
N LEU A 34 -1.54 27.59 -5.79
CA LEU A 34 -1.22 26.18 -6.03
C LEU A 34 -2.37 25.46 -6.75
N ILE A 35 -3.61 25.65 -6.29
CA ILE A 35 -4.80 25.03 -6.90
C ILE A 35 -4.90 25.48 -8.36
N ASP A 36 -4.84 26.78 -8.63
CA ASP A 36 -4.93 27.34 -9.98
C ASP A 36 -3.77 26.89 -10.87
N HIS A 37 -2.60 26.62 -10.30
CA HIS A 37 -1.48 26.06 -11.06
C HIS A 37 -1.65 24.56 -11.38
N VAL A 38 -2.25 23.78 -10.48
CA VAL A 38 -2.38 22.32 -10.63
C VAL A 38 -3.64 21.94 -11.41
N ILE A 39 -4.74 22.68 -11.22
CA ILE A 39 -6.04 22.49 -11.87
C ILE A 39 -6.57 23.84 -12.41
N PRO A 40 -5.94 24.40 -13.46
CA PRO A 40 -6.23 25.75 -13.96
C PRO A 40 -7.66 25.94 -14.49
N ASP A 41 -8.29 24.84 -14.95
CA ASP A 41 -9.63 24.86 -15.50
C ASP A 41 -10.72 24.63 -14.42
N TRP A 42 -10.40 24.83 -13.13
CA TRP A 42 -11.38 24.69 -12.05
C TRP A 42 -12.51 25.72 -12.18
N ASP A 43 -13.68 25.28 -12.64
CA ASP A 43 -14.87 26.09 -12.85
C ASP A 43 -16.10 25.61 -12.07
N TYR A 44 -15.93 24.62 -11.18
CA TYR A 44 -17.00 24.03 -10.37
C TYR A 44 -17.90 25.09 -9.73
N LYS A 45 -19.21 25.02 -9.97
CA LYS A 45 -20.18 25.99 -9.47
C LYS A 45 -21.04 25.36 -8.39
N ILE A 46 -21.04 26.01 -7.23
CA ILE A 46 -21.89 25.67 -6.09
C ILE A 46 -22.40 26.96 -5.46
N SER A 47 -23.60 26.92 -4.90
CA SER A 47 -24.19 28.01 -4.14
C SER A 47 -24.91 27.44 -2.91
N ALA A 48 -24.77 28.12 -1.77
CA ALA A 48 -25.47 27.74 -0.55
C ALA A 48 -26.99 27.89 -0.74
N ALA A 49 -27.72 26.79 -0.53
CA ALA A 49 -29.16 26.74 -0.58
C ALA A 49 -29.74 26.71 0.86
N PRO A 50 -30.90 27.35 1.10
CA PRO A 50 -31.61 27.20 2.36
C PRO A 50 -31.90 25.73 2.66
N ASN A 51 -31.94 25.37 3.96
CA ASN A 51 -32.23 24.01 4.43
C ASN A 51 -31.31 22.91 3.84
N THR A 52 -30.10 23.26 3.39
CA THR A 52 -29.16 22.30 2.80
C THR A 52 -27.87 22.25 3.62
N HIS A 53 -27.44 21.04 3.98
CA HIS A 53 -26.18 20.79 4.66
C HIS A 53 -25.12 20.29 3.67
N TYR A 54 -23.92 20.87 3.71
CA TYR A 54 -22.81 20.52 2.82
C TYR A 54 -21.78 19.70 3.58
N VAL A 55 -21.63 18.43 3.23
CA VAL A 55 -20.86 17.46 4.02
C VAL A 55 -19.69 16.94 3.21
N LEU A 56 -18.49 17.03 3.78
CA LEU A 56 -17.26 16.49 3.22
C LEU A 56 -16.79 15.32 4.08
N GLY A 57 -16.76 14.14 3.48
CA GLY A 57 -16.21 12.96 4.10
C GLY A 57 -14.69 13.01 4.21
N LEU A 58 -14.14 12.84 5.41
CA LEU A 58 -12.72 12.62 5.64
C LEU A 58 -12.48 11.15 5.92
N SER A 59 -11.78 10.47 5.01
CA SER A 59 -11.45 9.04 5.15
C SER A 59 -10.04 8.78 5.72
N GLY A 60 -9.28 9.85 6.02
CA GLY A 60 -7.83 9.77 6.25
C GLY A 60 -7.01 9.52 4.96
N GLY A 61 -7.68 9.48 3.80
CA GLY A 61 -7.11 9.30 2.49
C GLY A 61 -6.59 10.56 1.83
N VAL A 62 -5.74 10.38 0.80
CA VAL A 62 -5.24 11.49 -0.03
C VAL A 62 -6.37 12.17 -0.80
N ASP A 63 -7.27 11.40 -1.41
CA ASP A 63 -8.27 11.93 -2.34
C ASP A 63 -9.33 12.77 -1.60
N SER A 64 -9.86 12.25 -0.48
CA SER A 64 -10.82 12.97 0.35
C SER A 64 -10.23 14.24 0.98
N SER A 65 -8.97 14.17 1.42
CA SER A 65 -8.32 15.32 2.05
C SER A 65 -7.99 16.40 1.03
N ALA A 66 -7.53 16.03 -0.17
CA ALA A 66 -7.31 16.99 -1.25
C ALA A 66 -8.62 17.68 -1.65
N LEU A 67 -9.72 16.92 -1.81
CA LEU A 67 -11.01 17.50 -2.15
C LEU A 67 -11.48 18.47 -1.06
N ALA A 68 -11.43 18.07 0.21
CA ALA A 68 -11.87 18.92 1.31
C ALA A 68 -11.10 20.24 1.34
N ALA A 69 -9.78 20.20 1.14
CA ALA A 69 -8.96 21.41 1.10
C ALA A 69 -9.32 22.30 -0.11
N VAL A 70 -9.47 21.74 -1.30
CA VAL A 70 -9.86 22.49 -2.51
C VAL A 70 -11.22 23.16 -2.35
N MET A 71 -12.22 22.44 -1.85
CA MET A 71 -13.57 22.98 -1.64
C MET A 71 -13.58 24.12 -0.62
N LEU A 72 -12.85 23.98 0.50
CA LEU A 72 -12.73 25.03 1.52
C LEU A 72 -12.04 26.30 0.99
N ILE A 73 -11.08 26.15 0.06
CA ILE A 73 -10.34 27.28 -0.52
C ILE A 73 -11.13 27.97 -1.65
N LYS A 74 -11.70 27.20 -2.58
CA LYS A 74 -12.37 27.75 -3.77
C LYS A 74 -13.83 28.17 -3.51
N HIS A 75 -14.43 27.67 -2.43
CA HIS A 75 -15.83 27.94 -2.05
C HIS A 75 -15.97 28.31 -0.56
N PRO A 76 -15.25 29.33 -0.05
CA PRO A 76 -15.26 29.70 1.37
C PRO A 76 -16.63 30.19 1.88
N GLU A 77 -17.54 30.55 0.97
CA GLU A 77 -18.92 30.94 1.28
C GLU A 77 -19.83 29.76 1.66
N ILE A 78 -19.43 28.53 1.33
CA ILE A 78 -20.23 27.33 1.62
C ILE A 78 -19.89 26.83 3.03
N PRO A 79 -20.89 26.63 3.90
CA PRO A 79 -20.67 26.16 5.28
C PRO A 79 -20.42 24.65 5.32
N PHE A 80 -19.26 24.22 4.82
CA PHE A 80 -18.88 22.82 4.81
C PHE A 80 -18.72 22.23 6.22
N LYS A 81 -19.25 21.03 6.39
CA LYS A 81 -19.10 20.18 7.58
C LYS A 81 -18.23 19.00 7.22
N LEU A 82 -17.05 18.92 7.81
CA LEU A 82 -16.14 17.81 7.61
C LEU A 82 -16.47 16.72 8.62
N LEU A 83 -16.60 15.49 8.16
CA LEU A 83 -16.94 14.35 9.00
C LEU A 83 -15.88 13.27 8.87
N PHE A 84 -15.31 12.86 9.99
CA PHE A 84 -14.38 11.73 10.07
C PHE A 84 -15.01 10.60 10.90
N CYS A 85 -15.14 9.40 10.34
CA CYS A 85 -15.60 8.22 11.06
C CYS A 85 -14.40 7.40 11.59
N ASP A 86 -14.18 7.44 12.89
CA ASP A 86 -13.04 6.77 13.52
C ASP A 86 -13.35 5.28 13.76
N THR A 87 -12.74 4.38 12.99
CA THR A 87 -12.94 2.93 13.14
C THR A 87 -12.11 2.33 14.29
N GLY A 88 -11.15 3.07 14.86
CA GLY A 88 -10.16 2.59 15.82
C GLY A 88 -9.04 1.73 15.23
N ASP A 89 -8.92 1.67 13.89
CA ASP A 89 -7.82 1.02 13.16
C ASP A 89 -7.16 2.00 12.16
N GLU A 90 -7.30 3.30 12.39
CA GLU A 90 -6.77 4.32 11.48
C GLU A 90 -5.25 4.54 11.67
N PRO A 91 -4.55 5.06 10.65
CA PRO A 91 -3.12 5.37 10.77
C PRO A 91 -2.86 6.44 11.85
N GLU A 92 -1.73 6.34 12.55
CA GLU A 92 -1.41 7.23 13.71
C GLU A 92 -1.45 8.73 13.35
N ASN A 93 -1.11 9.08 12.12
CA ASN A 93 -1.06 10.48 11.66
C ASN A 93 -2.41 11.04 11.19
N VAL A 94 -3.51 10.27 11.25
CA VAL A 94 -4.83 10.79 10.86
C VAL A 94 -5.27 11.95 11.76
N GLY A 95 -4.86 11.93 13.04
CA GLY A 95 -5.12 13.02 13.98
C GLY A 95 -4.44 14.34 13.59
N GLU A 96 -3.27 14.27 12.95
CA GLU A 96 -2.57 15.44 12.43
C GLU A 96 -3.34 16.07 11.27
N ILE A 97 -3.91 15.25 10.38
CA ILE A 97 -4.76 15.73 9.27
C ILE A 97 -6.03 16.40 9.82
N ILE A 98 -6.69 15.79 10.81
CA ILE A 98 -7.88 16.36 11.48
C ILE A 98 -7.53 17.70 12.15
N THR A 99 -6.38 17.76 12.82
CA THR A 99 -5.86 18.98 13.46
C THR A 99 -5.56 20.07 12.42
N LEU A 100 -4.98 19.68 11.28
CA LEU A 100 -4.70 20.58 10.18
C LEU A 100 -5.98 21.23 9.64
N PHE A 101 -7.04 20.45 9.38
CA PHE A 101 -8.33 20.98 8.94
C PHE A 101 -9.00 21.89 9.97
N SER A 102 -9.04 21.47 11.23
CA SER A 102 -9.69 22.26 12.29
C SER A 102 -8.93 23.55 12.64
N GLN A 103 -7.60 23.50 12.71
CA GLN A 103 -6.80 24.64 13.17
C GLN A 103 -6.30 25.54 12.04
N LYS A 104 -5.80 24.96 10.94
CA LYS A 104 -5.18 25.73 9.86
C LYS A 104 -6.19 26.16 8.80
N PHE A 105 -7.09 25.27 8.40
CA PHE A 105 -8.18 25.60 7.48
C PHE A 105 -9.38 26.23 8.17
N GLY A 106 -9.48 26.14 9.50
CA GLY A 106 -10.61 26.68 10.27
C GLY A 106 -11.94 25.96 9.99
N ALA A 107 -11.89 24.71 9.54
CA ALA A 107 -13.07 23.95 9.15
C ALA A 107 -13.86 23.41 10.35
N ASP A 108 -15.17 23.25 10.19
CA ASP A 108 -16.05 22.56 11.14
C ASP A 108 -15.84 21.05 11.00
N VAL A 109 -15.00 20.46 11.85
CA VAL A 109 -14.68 19.03 11.81
C VAL A 109 -15.38 18.27 12.93
N THR A 110 -16.20 17.30 12.56
CA THR A 110 -16.82 16.34 13.47
C THR A 110 -16.12 14.99 13.39
N VAL A 111 -15.75 14.44 14.54
CA VAL A 111 -15.28 13.05 14.68
C VAL A 111 -16.42 12.20 15.22
N ALA A 112 -16.83 11.22 14.42
CA ALA A 112 -17.88 10.27 14.69
C ALA A 112 -17.27 8.92 15.11
N THR A 113 -17.36 8.59 16.40
CA THR A 113 -16.80 7.34 16.94
C THR A 113 -17.91 6.33 17.22
N PRO A 114 -17.90 5.15 16.56
CA PRO A 114 -18.86 4.08 16.80
C PRO A 114 -18.75 3.58 18.25
N PRO A 115 -19.80 2.95 18.81
CA PRO A 115 -19.77 2.43 20.19
C PRO A 115 -18.67 1.39 20.45
N LYS A 116 -18.21 0.71 19.40
CA LYS A 116 -17.14 -0.29 19.44
C LYS A 116 -16.21 -0.04 18.26
N SER A 117 -14.91 -0.09 18.51
CA SER A 117 -13.87 -0.10 17.48
C SER A 117 -13.93 -1.39 16.63
N LEU A 118 -13.12 -1.43 15.57
CA LEU A 118 -12.97 -2.60 14.71
C LEU A 118 -12.65 -3.86 15.52
N TYR A 119 -11.65 -3.81 16.40
CA TYR A 119 -11.19 -4.98 17.14
C TYR A 119 -12.14 -5.38 18.26
N GLU A 120 -12.75 -4.43 18.96
CA GLU A 120 -13.82 -4.75 19.91
C GLU A 120 -15.00 -5.41 19.21
N SER A 121 -15.32 -4.99 17.98
CA SER A 121 -16.36 -5.62 17.18
C SER A 121 -15.95 -7.02 16.72
N ILE A 122 -14.68 -7.26 16.34
CA ILE A 122 -14.15 -8.59 16.02
C ILE A 122 -14.25 -9.52 17.24
N ASP A 123 -13.82 -9.05 18.42
CA ASP A 123 -13.86 -9.82 19.67
C ASP A 123 -15.29 -10.20 20.04
N ASN A 124 -16.26 -9.32 19.79
CA ASN A 124 -17.67 -9.57 20.08
C ASN A 124 -18.38 -10.43 19.03
N ASN A 125 -18.10 -10.22 17.74
CA ASN A 125 -18.77 -10.92 16.64
C ASN A 125 -18.19 -12.33 16.43
N GLY A 126 -16.91 -12.53 16.77
CA GLY A 126 -16.21 -13.80 16.63
C GLY A 126 -15.67 -14.09 15.23
N TYR A 127 -15.78 -13.16 14.27
CA TYR A 127 -15.29 -13.31 12.89
C TYR A 127 -14.74 -12.00 12.30
N LEU A 128 -13.85 -12.14 11.30
CA LEU A 128 -13.19 -11.02 10.60
C LEU A 128 -14.09 -10.45 9.49
N PRO A 129 -13.96 -9.15 9.15
CA PRO A 129 -14.61 -8.60 7.98
C PRO A 129 -13.97 -9.12 6.70
N SER A 130 -14.75 -9.23 5.62
CA SER A 130 -14.25 -9.68 4.32
C SER A 130 -14.88 -8.92 3.16
N GLY A 131 -14.32 -9.11 1.96
CA GLY A 131 -14.88 -8.51 0.73
C GLY A 131 -16.34 -8.88 0.47
N LYS A 132 -16.78 -10.05 0.96
CA LYS A 132 -18.18 -10.51 0.89
C LYS A 132 -19.01 -9.98 2.07
N GLN A 133 -18.46 -10.03 3.28
CA GLN A 133 -19.14 -9.67 4.53
C GLN A 133 -18.53 -8.41 5.14
N ARG A 134 -19.03 -7.25 4.71
CA ARG A 134 -18.47 -5.93 5.03
C ARG A 134 -19.16 -5.27 6.20
N TRP A 135 -19.34 -6.03 7.27
CA TRP A 135 -19.99 -5.51 8.47
C TRP A 135 -19.25 -4.27 9.02
N CYS A 136 -17.92 -4.20 8.87
CA CYS A 136 -17.13 -3.04 9.30
C CYS A 136 -17.55 -1.75 8.59
N THR A 137 -17.93 -1.83 7.30
CA THR A 137 -18.43 -0.66 6.55
C THR A 137 -19.79 -0.23 7.08
N ALA A 138 -20.70 -1.19 7.29
CA ALA A 138 -22.04 -0.91 7.77
C ALA A 138 -22.02 -0.32 9.19
N SER A 139 -21.28 -0.94 10.12
CA SER A 139 -21.33 -0.60 11.55
C SER A 139 -20.36 0.51 11.96
N LEU A 140 -19.20 0.64 11.31
CA LEU A 140 -18.15 1.57 11.75
C LEU A 140 -18.07 2.83 10.88
N LYS A 141 -18.77 2.87 9.74
CA LYS A 141 -18.76 4.04 8.85
C LYS A 141 -20.15 4.52 8.48
N ILE A 142 -20.97 3.69 7.84
CA ILE A 142 -22.31 4.09 7.39
C ILE A 142 -23.19 4.48 8.58
N LYS A 143 -23.30 3.60 9.60
CA LYS A 143 -24.13 3.89 10.77
C LYS A 143 -23.67 5.14 11.55
N PRO A 144 -22.36 5.32 11.83
CA PRO A 144 -21.84 6.58 12.38
C PRO A 144 -22.18 7.82 11.56
N TRP A 145 -22.07 7.72 10.24
CA TRP A 145 -22.40 8.82 9.34
C TRP A 145 -23.91 9.13 9.36
N GLU A 146 -24.78 8.10 9.34
CA GLU A 146 -26.24 8.25 9.41
C GLU A 146 -26.66 8.89 10.74
N ASP A 147 -26.05 8.46 11.85
CA ASP A 147 -26.31 9.03 13.17
C ASP A 147 -25.93 10.51 13.23
N TYR A 148 -24.80 10.89 12.62
CA TYR A 148 -24.42 12.29 12.52
C TYR A 148 -25.39 13.09 11.62
N MET A 149 -25.77 12.58 10.45
CA MET A 149 -26.77 13.22 9.59
C MET A 149 -28.10 13.45 10.31
N ALA A 150 -28.55 12.48 11.11
CA ALA A 150 -29.76 12.60 11.93
C ALA A 150 -29.66 13.72 12.99
N THR A 151 -28.45 14.10 13.43
CA THR A 151 -28.27 15.26 14.31
C THR A 151 -28.31 16.60 13.59
N LEU A 152 -28.04 16.61 12.27
CA LEU A 152 -28.09 17.82 11.45
C LEU A 152 -29.53 18.16 11.05
N PHE A 153 -30.31 17.15 10.65
CA PHE A 153 -31.69 17.30 10.22
C PHE A 153 -32.64 17.52 11.43
N LYS A 154 -33.16 18.74 11.54
CA LYS A 154 -34.15 19.22 12.51
C LYS A 154 -35.57 19.30 11.94
N SER A 155 -35.73 19.37 10.62
CA SER A 155 -37.03 19.33 9.94
C SER A 155 -37.03 18.31 8.80
N ASP A 156 -38.20 17.97 8.24
CA ASP A 156 -38.30 17.05 7.09
C ASP A 156 -37.92 17.71 5.75
N GLU A 157 -37.84 19.04 5.71
CA GLU A 157 -37.48 19.80 4.51
C GLU A 157 -35.97 19.92 4.30
N GLU A 158 -35.16 19.61 5.32
CA GLU A 158 -33.71 19.71 5.20
C GLU A 158 -33.11 18.59 4.35
N THR A 159 -32.09 18.90 3.57
CA THR A 159 -31.36 17.93 2.74
C THR A 159 -29.87 18.07 2.96
N ALA A 160 -29.10 17.08 2.48
CA ALA A 160 -27.64 17.15 2.50
C ALA A 160 -27.06 16.87 1.12
N VAL A 161 -25.94 17.55 0.83
CA VAL A 161 -25.07 17.26 -0.31
C VAL A 161 -23.78 16.70 0.25
N ASN A 162 -23.47 15.45 -0.10
CA ASN A 162 -22.24 14.76 0.28
C ASN A 162 -21.23 14.83 -0.87
N PHE A 163 -20.08 15.44 -0.61
CA PHE A 163 -18.99 15.54 -1.56
C PHE A 163 -18.01 14.40 -1.35
N SER A 164 -17.65 13.69 -2.42
CA SER A 164 -16.66 12.62 -2.36
C SER A 164 -15.49 12.85 -3.32
N GLY A 165 -14.28 12.55 -2.87
CA GLY A 165 -13.03 12.67 -3.64
C GLY A 165 -12.83 11.62 -4.73
N LEU A 166 -13.90 11.14 -5.38
CA LEU A 166 -13.77 10.25 -6.54
C LEU A 166 -13.11 11.01 -7.69
N ARG A 167 -12.07 10.40 -8.28
CA ARG A 167 -11.27 11.01 -9.34
C ARG A 167 -11.80 10.67 -10.72
N TYR A 168 -11.40 11.45 -11.72
CA TYR A 168 -11.79 11.22 -13.12
C TYR A 168 -11.29 9.89 -13.70
N ASP A 169 -10.08 9.47 -13.31
CA ASP A 169 -9.50 8.16 -13.64
C ASP A 169 -10.20 6.99 -12.92
N GLU A 170 -11.17 7.27 -12.05
CA GLU A 170 -12.00 6.29 -11.36
C GLU A 170 -13.51 6.49 -11.58
N ARG A 171 -13.92 7.25 -12.60
CA ARG A 171 -15.31 7.66 -12.87
C ARG A 171 -16.33 6.53 -13.04
N ASP A 172 -15.88 5.31 -13.31
CA ASP A 172 -16.75 4.12 -13.38
C ASP A 172 -17.24 3.68 -11.98
N ARG A 173 -16.68 4.25 -10.91
CA ARG A 173 -17.12 4.02 -9.53
C ARG A 173 -18.41 4.79 -9.24
N LYS A 174 -19.28 4.17 -8.46
CA LYS A 174 -20.47 4.83 -7.90
C LYS A 174 -20.17 5.25 -6.46
N GLY A 175 -20.51 6.51 -6.12
CA GLY A 175 -20.49 7.01 -4.75
C GLY A 175 -21.62 6.42 -3.89
N ILE A 176 -21.97 7.14 -2.82
CA ILE A 176 -23.08 6.73 -1.94
C ILE A 176 -24.40 6.89 -2.69
N LEU A 177 -25.18 5.81 -2.71
CA LEU A 177 -26.50 5.78 -3.34
C LEU A 177 -27.53 5.29 -2.34
N GLY A 178 -28.75 5.82 -2.44
CA GLY A 178 -29.91 5.29 -1.72
C GLY A 178 -30.04 5.72 -0.26
N VAL A 179 -29.33 6.77 0.18
CA VAL A 179 -29.56 7.41 1.47
C VAL A 179 -30.64 8.47 1.32
N ALA A 180 -31.68 8.42 2.16
CA ALA A 180 -32.77 9.38 2.13
C ALA A 180 -32.26 10.81 2.39
N ARG A 181 -32.79 11.79 1.62
CA ARG A 181 -32.50 13.23 1.76
C ARG A 181 -31.03 13.62 1.53
N VAL A 182 -30.21 12.72 0.99
CA VAL A 182 -28.80 12.97 0.71
C VAL A 182 -28.53 12.78 -0.78
N THR A 183 -27.89 13.78 -1.39
CA THR A 183 -27.37 13.72 -2.75
C THR A 183 -25.84 13.60 -2.70
N SER A 184 -25.24 12.90 -3.67
CA SER A 184 -23.78 12.78 -3.75
C SER A 184 -23.24 13.53 -4.96
N GLU A 185 -22.22 14.35 -4.74
CA GLU A 185 -21.51 15.11 -5.79
C GLU A 185 -20.03 14.70 -5.87
N HIS A 186 -19.45 14.78 -7.07
CA HIS A 186 -18.12 14.27 -7.39
C HIS A 186 -17.27 15.32 -8.11
N PRO A 187 -16.85 16.41 -7.43
CA PRO A 187 -16.21 17.55 -8.11
C PRO A 187 -14.96 17.18 -8.92
N PHE A 188 -14.13 16.25 -8.43
CA PHE A 188 -12.94 15.80 -9.18
C PHE A 188 -13.28 14.99 -10.44
N ILE A 189 -14.44 14.33 -10.53
CA ILE A 189 -14.90 13.74 -11.79
C ILE A 189 -15.31 14.87 -12.75
N ASP A 190 -16.13 15.80 -12.27
CA ASP A 190 -16.68 16.88 -13.10
C ASP A 190 -15.58 17.79 -13.67
N GLN A 191 -14.54 18.02 -12.87
CA GLN A 191 -13.40 18.86 -13.19
C GLN A 191 -12.22 18.08 -13.81
N LYS A 192 -12.42 16.80 -14.16
CA LYS A 192 -11.42 15.94 -14.81
C LYS A 192 -10.09 15.83 -14.05
N VAL A 193 -10.14 15.83 -12.73
CA VAL A 193 -8.97 15.77 -11.85
C VAL A 193 -8.59 14.31 -11.62
N GLU A 194 -7.36 13.96 -12.00
CA GLU A 194 -6.79 12.60 -11.85
C GLU A 194 -5.80 12.51 -10.68
N ARG A 195 -5.37 11.28 -10.37
CA ARG A 195 -4.48 10.97 -9.23
C ARG A 195 -3.26 11.87 -9.10
N ALA A 196 -2.56 12.16 -10.20
CA ALA A 196 -1.35 12.95 -10.18
C ALA A 196 -1.60 14.38 -9.65
N ALA A 197 -2.69 15.01 -10.09
CA ALA A 197 -3.10 16.33 -9.60
C ALA A 197 -3.52 16.27 -8.13
N VAL A 198 -4.32 15.27 -7.74
CA VAL A 198 -4.75 15.05 -6.35
C VAL A 198 -3.56 14.93 -5.39
N VAL A 199 -2.56 14.12 -5.74
CA VAL A 199 -1.38 13.92 -4.89
C VAL A 199 -0.54 15.19 -4.80
N ARG A 200 -0.39 15.93 -5.91
CA ARG A 200 0.34 17.20 -5.93
C ARG A 200 -0.35 18.27 -5.08
N LEU A 201 -1.67 18.37 -5.17
CA LEU A 201 -2.49 19.23 -4.31
C LEU A 201 -2.32 18.82 -2.84
N ALA A 202 -2.46 17.53 -2.53
CA ALA A 202 -2.35 17.03 -1.16
C ALA A 202 -0.98 17.33 -0.56
N ALA A 203 0.10 17.14 -1.32
CA ALA A 203 1.47 17.44 -0.89
C ALA A 203 1.65 18.93 -0.62
N GLY A 204 1.27 19.79 -1.58
CA GLY A 204 1.47 21.24 -1.46
C GLY A 204 0.59 21.90 -0.40
N LEU A 205 -0.59 21.34 -0.12
CA LEU A 205 -1.50 21.80 0.93
C LEU A 205 -1.17 21.21 2.32
N GLY A 206 -0.21 20.28 2.38
CA GLY A 206 0.23 19.62 3.62
C GLY A 206 -0.73 18.57 4.16
N VAL A 207 -1.67 18.08 3.35
CA VAL A 207 -2.68 17.06 3.72
C VAL A 207 -2.28 15.64 3.26
N LEU A 208 -1.07 15.47 2.71
CA LEU A 208 -0.55 14.17 2.28
C LEU A 208 0.07 13.40 3.46
N SER A 209 -0.59 12.32 3.88
CA SER A 209 -0.11 11.43 4.94
C SER A 209 1.24 10.77 4.60
N SER A 210 2.19 10.79 5.54
CA SER A 210 3.48 10.06 5.48
C SER A 210 3.31 8.56 5.23
N ILE A 211 2.26 7.96 5.79
CA ILE A 211 1.94 6.54 5.66
C ILE A 211 1.50 6.19 4.23
N TYR A 212 0.91 7.16 3.52
CA TYR A 212 0.58 6.99 2.10
C TYR A 212 1.84 6.65 1.30
N PHE A 213 2.98 7.31 1.59
CA PHE A 213 4.25 7.02 0.93
C PHE A 213 4.93 5.76 1.42
N GLN A 214 4.92 5.48 2.72
CA GLN A 214 5.66 4.35 3.32
C GLN A 214 5.33 3.00 2.67
N GLY A 215 4.11 2.88 2.15
CA GLY A 215 3.69 1.75 1.33
C GLY A 215 2.19 1.49 1.32
N LYS A 216 1.37 2.42 1.82
CA LYS A 216 -0.09 2.32 1.84
C LYS A 216 -0.68 3.09 0.66
N SER A 217 -0.90 2.39 -0.45
CA SER A 217 -1.36 2.97 -1.71
C SER A 217 -2.82 3.43 -1.71
N ARG A 218 -3.60 3.07 -0.67
CA ARG A 218 -5.04 3.35 -0.56
C ARG A 218 -5.43 3.95 0.78
N SER A 219 -6.49 4.75 0.75
CA SER A 219 -7.11 5.35 1.93
C SER A 219 -7.83 4.31 2.80
N GLY A 220 -7.77 4.50 4.12
CA GLY A 220 -8.53 3.74 5.11
C GLY A 220 -7.68 3.03 6.16
N CYS A 221 -8.32 2.11 6.89
CA CYS A 221 -7.78 1.44 8.06
C CYS A 221 -6.48 0.66 7.78
N LEU A 222 -5.60 0.56 8.77
CA LEU A 222 -4.28 -0.08 8.69
C LEU A 222 -4.32 -1.57 8.38
N THR A 223 -5.43 -2.27 8.68
CA THR A 223 -5.54 -3.73 8.56
C THR A 223 -6.67 -4.18 7.62
N CYS A 224 -7.07 -3.30 6.71
CA CYS A 224 -8.14 -3.59 5.75
C CYS A 224 -7.86 -4.88 4.96
N PHE A 225 -8.83 -5.80 4.89
CA PHE A 225 -8.73 -7.05 4.13
C PHE A 225 -8.48 -6.86 2.62
N PHE A 226 -8.70 -5.65 2.08
CA PHE A 226 -8.34 -5.35 0.70
C PHE A 226 -6.83 -5.15 0.50
N GLN A 227 -6.03 -4.95 1.55
CA GLN A 227 -4.60 -4.60 1.48
C GLN A 227 -3.82 -5.46 0.49
N SER A 228 -2.99 -4.89 -0.37
CA SER A 228 -2.13 -5.69 -1.24
C SER A 228 -1.08 -6.42 -0.39
N LYS A 229 -0.46 -7.48 -0.94
CA LYS A 229 0.64 -8.15 -0.25
C LYS A 229 1.79 -7.18 0.06
N ALA A 230 2.03 -6.21 -0.82
CA ALA A 230 3.03 -5.17 -0.59
C ALA A 230 2.64 -4.25 0.57
N GLU A 231 1.35 -3.87 0.69
CA GLU A 231 0.86 -3.10 1.84
C GLU A 231 0.96 -3.89 3.15
N THR A 232 0.70 -5.20 3.13
CA THR A 232 0.90 -6.06 4.31
C THR A 232 2.38 -6.16 4.70
N CYS A 233 3.30 -6.29 3.73
CA CYS A 233 4.74 -6.25 3.98
C CYS A 233 5.17 -4.88 4.53
N SER A 234 4.63 -3.78 3.99
CA SER A 234 4.84 -2.43 4.50
C SER A 234 4.35 -2.29 5.94
N LEU A 235 3.17 -2.83 6.26
CA LEU A 235 2.62 -2.79 7.62
C LEU A 235 3.51 -3.56 8.60
N TYR A 236 4.04 -4.72 8.21
CA TYR A 236 5.00 -5.48 9.02
C TYR A 236 6.25 -4.66 9.35
N ASN A 237 6.77 -3.93 8.35
CA ASN A 237 8.02 -3.17 8.48
C ASN A 237 7.85 -1.85 9.25
N TRP A 238 6.77 -1.09 8.98
CA TRP A 238 6.60 0.28 9.48
C TRP A 238 5.65 0.37 10.69
N HIS A 239 4.68 -0.54 10.79
CA HIS A 239 3.69 -0.55 11.86
C HIS A 239 3.55 -1.96 12.48
N PRO A 240 4.64 -2.54 13.01
CA PRO A 240 4.65 -3.92 13.51
C PRO A 240 3.62 -4.15 14.62
N LYS A 241 3.31 -3.14 15.44
CA LYS A 241 2.26 -3.25 16.47
C LYS A 241 0.89 -3.52 15.86
N SER A 242 0.50 -2.76 14.84
CA SER A 242 -0.77 -2.94 14.13
C SER A 242 -0.80 -4.24 13.36
N PHE A 243 0.33 -4.63 12.74
CA PHE A 243 0.49 -5.94 12.10
C PHE A 243 0.23 -7.08 13.10
N MET A 244 0.87 -7.03 14.28
CA MET A 244 0.71 -8.07 15.31
C MET A 244 -0.71 -8.11 15.88
N LYS A 245 -1.37 -6.95 15.99
CA LYS A 245 -2.78 -6.86 16.38
C LYS A 245 -3.70 -7.55 15.36
N ALA A 246 -3.46 -7.32 14.07
CA ALA A 246 -4.17 -7.99 12.97
C ALA A 246 -3.96 -9.50 12.98
N MET A 247 -2.70 -9.92 13.17
CA MET A 247 -2.31 -11.34 13.21
C MET A 247 -2.96 -12.08 14.39
N LYS A 248 -3.07 -11.43 15.56
CA LYS A 248 -3.62 -12.05 16.77
C LYS A 248 -5.10 -12.42 16.65
N VAL A 249 -5.86 -11.69 15.84
CA VAL A 249 -7.30 -11.94 15.66
C VAL A 249 -7.60 -12.93 14.54
N GLU A 250 -6.59 -13.37 13.78
CA GLU A 250 -6.73 -14.54 12.91
C GLU A 250 -6.90 -15.81 13.73
N LYS A 251 -7.70 -16.75 13.22
CA LYS A 251 -7.85 -18.08 13.80
C LYS A 251 -7.30 -19.08 12.81
N LEU A 252 -6.18 -19.70 13.15
CA LEU A 252 -5.56 -20.75 12.34
C LEU A 252 -5.62 -22.07 13.10
N SER A 253 -5.69 -23.18 12.38
CA SER A 253 -5.64 -24.49 13.04
C SER A 253 -4.29 -24.73 13.72
N PRO A 254 -4.25 -25.55 14.79
CA PRO A 254 -3.01 -25.86 15.49
C PRO A 254 -1.91 -26.43 14.58
N GLU A 255 -2.30 -27.15 13.53
CA GLU A 255 -1.38 -27.72 12.55
C GLU A 255 -0.68 -26.63 11.71
N ILE A 256 -1.42 -25.61 11.27
CA ILE A 256 -0.86 -24.46 10.55
C ILE A 256 0.06 -23.66 11.49
N LEU A 257 -0.40 -23.39 12.72
CA LEU A 257 0.40 -22.67 13.71
C LEU A 257 1.72 -23.39 14.01
N ALA A 258 1.70 -24.72 14.17
CA ALA A 258 2.89 -25.50 14.39
C ALA A 258 3.87 -25.47 13.21
N LYS A 259 3.36 -25.43 11.96
CA LYS A 259 4.18 -25.29 10.75
C LYS A 259 4.85 -23.91 10.63
N LEU A 260 4.20 -22.87 11.17
CA LEU A 260 4.65 -21.47 11.09
C LEU A 260 5.37 -20.99 12.36
N ASP A 261 5.48 -21.84 13.38
CA ASP A 261 6.17 -21.50 14.63
C ASP A 261 7.69 -21.58 14.43
N ASP A 262 8.31 -20.41 14.41
CA ASP A 262 9.77 -20.24 14.38
C ASP A 262 10.29 -19.54 15.65
N SER A 263 9.51 -19.54 16.74
CA SER A 263 9.87 -18.91 18.02
C SER A 263 11.14 -19.50 18.64
N LYS A 264 11.41 -20.79 18.36
CA LYS A 264 12.61 -21.52 18.80
C LYS A 264 13.72 -21.56 17.75
N HIS A 265 13.57 -20.83 16.64
CA HIS A 265 14.62 -20.77 15.63
C HIS A 265 15.89 -20.17 16.25
N PRO A 266 17.04 -20.86 16.17
CA PRO A 266 18.22 -20.48 16.96
C PRO A 266 18.95 -19.25 16.41
N ILE A 267 18.60 -18.84 15.19
CA ILE A 267 19.01 -17.57 14.58
C ILE A 267 17.83 -16.61 14.62
N MET A 268 17.98 -15.49 15.31
CA MET A 268 16.99 -14.42 15.31
C MET A 268 16.88 -13.77 13.93
N ALA A 269 15.66 -13.39 13.53
CA ALA A 269 15.44 -12.71 12.26
C ALA A 269 15.99 -11.26 12.23
N GLY A 270 16.21 -10.63 13.39
CA GLY A 270 16.78 -9.28 13.52
C GLY A 270 15.88 -8.13 13.00
N GLY A 271 14.89 -8.44 12.17
CA GLY A 271 14.11 -7.45 11.41
C GLY A 271 14.88 -6.99 10.16
N TRP A 272 14.16 -6.54 9.14
CA TRP A 272 14.77 -6.19 7.85
C TRP A 272 15.81 -5.06 7.95
N TYR A 273 15.61 -4.10 8.86
CA TYR A 273 16.50 -2.95 9.02
C TYR A 273 17.81 -3.26 9.78
N ALA A 274 17.95 -4.46 10.36
CA ALA A 274 19.16 -4.83 11.10
C ALA A 274 20.33 -5.26 10.19
N GLY A 275 20.08 -5.58 8.91
CA GLY A 275 21.12 -5.95 7.93
C GLY A 275 21.28 -4.87 6.86
N TYR A 276 22.16 -3.90 7.07
CA TYR A 276 22.19 -2.64 6.31
C TYR A 276 23.42 -2.48 5.40
N PRO A 277 23.32 -2.32 4.07
CA PRO A 277 22.66 -3.11 3.02
C PRO A 277 23.67 -4.03 2.28
N PHE A 278 23.13 -4.82 1.35
CA PHE A 278 23.85 -5.52 0.25
C PHE A 278 24.53 -4.53 -0.73
N SER A 279 25.45 -3.71 -0.22
CA SER A 279 25.83 -2.43 -0.82
C SER A 279 26.61 -2.55 -2.14
N ASN A 280 27.28 -3.67 -2.40
CA ASN A 280 28.01 -3.88 -3.66
C ASN A 280 27.12 -4.29 -4.84
N MET A 281 25.91 -4.79 -4.60
CA MET A 281 25.02 -5.22 -5.67
C MET A 281 24.39 -4.03 -6.40
N ILE A 282 24.38 -2.86 -5.77
CA ILE A 282 23.90 -1.58 -6.32
C ILE A 282 24.92 -0.99 -7.32
N ILE A 283 26.22 -1.29 -7.15
CA ILE A 283 27.30 -0.61 -7.88
C ILE A 283 27.44 -1.11 -9.33
N LYS A 284 27.08 -2.37 -9.63
CA LYS A 284 27.11 -2.88 -11.02
C LYS A 284 25.83 -2.60 -11.82
N GLY A 285 24.76 -2.17 -11.15
CA GLY A 285 23.45 -1.90 -11.73
C GLY A 285 23.20 -0.44 -12.10
N LYS A 286 24.23 0.41 -12.17
CA LYS A 286 24.08 1.70 -12.88
C LYS A 286 23.67 1.38 -14.31
N TYR A 287 22.42 1.71 -14.63
CA TYR A 287 21.71 2.01 -15.90
C TYR A 287 22.30 1.65 -17.29
N ASP A 288 23.55 1.24 -17.42
CA ASP A 288 24.32 1.22 -18.67
C ASP A 288 24.40 -0.16 -19.35
N THR A 289 23.84 -1.23 -18.76
CA THR A 289 24.02 -2.61 -19.31
C THR A 289 22.80 -3.23 -19.96
N VAL A 290 21.63 -2.59 -19.95
CA VAL A 290 20.39 -3.18 -20.51
C VAL A 290 20.10 -2.69 -21.93
N TYR A 291 20.67 -1.55 -22.32
CA TYR A 291 20.49 -0.95 -23.62
C TYR A 291 21.70 -1.24 -24.51
N THR A 292 21.46 -1.91 -25.64
CA THR A 292 22.46 -2.09 -26.70
C THR A 292 22.08 -1.24 -27.89
N ASP A 293 23.03 -0.51 -28.46
CA ASP A 293 22.83 0.16 -29.74
C ASP A 293 22.56 -0.89 -30.82
N SER A 294 21.40 -0.79 -31.46
CA SER A 294 21.05 -1.63 -32.60
C SER A 294 21.90 -1.23 -33.80
N ILE A 295 22.14 -2.19 -34.69
CA ILE A 295 22.86 -1.98 -35.95
C ILE A 295 22.23 -0.87 -36.83
N LEU A 296 20.96 -0.49 -36.57
CA LEU A 296 20.23 0.54 -37.29
C LEU A 296 20.14 1.90 -36.55
N GLY A 297 20.88 2.07 -35.45
CA GLY A 297 21.00 3.35 -34.76
C GLY A 297 19.89 3.67 -33.75
N GLY A 298 19.28 2.66 -33.14
CA GLY A 298 18.33 2.81 -32.02
C GLY A 298 18.75 1.98 -30.82
N THR A 299 18.51 2.46 -29.59
CA THR A 299 18.84 1.72 -28.36
C THR A 299 17.74 0.69 -28.07
N GLU A 300 18.08 -0.61 -28.05
CA GLU A 300 17.13 -1.69 -27.74
C GLU A 300 17.40 -2.29 -26.36
N ARG A 301 16.31 -2.58 -25.63
CA ARG A 301 16.33 -3.15 -24.28
C ARG A 301 16.40 -4.69 -24.34
N THR A 302 17.33 -5.31 -23.62
CA THR A 302 17.65 -6.73 -23.75
C THR A 302 16.82 -7.71 -22.90
N ASP A 303 16.05 -7.24 -21.90
CA ASP A 303 15.22 -8.08 -21.03
C ASP A 303 13.71 -7.95 -21.34
N LYS A 304 13.10 -9.02 -21.86
CA LYS A 304 11.64 -9.07 -22.13
C LYS A 304 10.78 -9.05 -20.85
N GLU A 305 11.36 -9.35 -19.69
CA GLU A 305 10.64 -9.51 -18.40
C GLU A 305 10.80 -8.32 -17.44
N GLY A 306 11.61 -7.32 -17.77
CA GLY A 306 11.85 -6.18 -16.90
C GLY A 306 12.91 -6.38 -15.80
N PHE A 307 13.62 -7.52 -15.82
CA PHE A 307 14.72 -7.84 -14.91
C PHE A 307 16.04 -8.11 -15.65
N ASN A 308 17.12 -7.48 -15.20
CA ASN A 308 18.49 -7.92 -15.51
C ASN A 308 18.98 -8.86 -14.41
N TRP A 309 19.32 -10.12 -14.72
CA TRP A 309 19.65 -11.17 -13.76
C TRP A 309 21.13 -11.54 -13.75
N ASP A 310 21.73 -11.50 -12.57
CA ASP A 310 23.01 -12.12 -12.23
C ASP A 310 22.76 -13.35 -11.35
N TYR A 311 22.66 -14.53 -11.96
CA TYR A 311 22.56 -15.79 -11.22
C TYR A 311 23.93 -16.17 -10.63
N LEU A 312 23.95 -16.42 -9.31
CA LEU A 312 25.16 -16.77 -8.56
C LEU A 312 25.49 -18.27 -8.65
N THR A 313 24.57 -19.06 -9.21
CA THR A 313 24.72 -20.51 -9.42
C THR A 313 24.28 -20.90 -10.83
N LEU A 314 24.86 -21.97 -11.39
CA LEU A 314 24.51 -22.50 -12.72
C LEU A 314 23.07 -23.05 -12.79
N ASP A 315 22.46 -23.35 -11.63
CA ASP A 315 21.09 -23.85 -11.54
C ASP A 315 20.08 -22.71 -11.72
N LYS A 316 19.68 -22.47 -12.97
CA LYS A 316 18.56 -21.58 -13.27
C LYS A 316 17.27 -22.14 -12.64
N PRO A 317 16.39 -21.30 -12.07
CA PRO A 317 15.13 -21.76 -11.53
C PRO A 317 14.27 -22.40 -12.63
N THR A 318 13.84 -23.64 -12.44
CA THR A 318 12.95 -24.34 -13.38
C THR A 318 11.56 -23.69 -13.36
N ASN A 319 11.11 -23.15 -14.50
CA ASN A 319 9.75 -22.67 -14.64
C ASN A 319 8.76 -23.85 -14.51
N LYS A 320 7.86 -23.79 -13.52
CA LYS A 320 6.71 -24.70 -13.49
C LYS A 320 5.79 -24.33 -14.64
N ASN A 321 5.78 -25.15 -15.70
CA ASN A 321 4.74 -25.08 -16.72
C ASN A 321 3.37 -25.18 -16.03
N ARG A 322 2.58 -24.11 -16.15
CA ARG A 322 1.20 -24.05 -15.65
C ARG A 322 0.44 -25.15 -16.41
N LYS A 323 -0.08 -26.17 -15.71
CA LYS A 323 -0.99 -27.14 -16.32
C LYS A 323 -2.14 -26.33 -16.93
N LYS A 324 -2.28 -26.35 -18.26
CA LYS A 324 -3.48 -25.86 -18.94
C LYS A 324 -4.65 -26.59 -18.29
N LYS A 325 -5.60 -25.84 -17.73
CA LYS A 325 -6.91 -26.38 -17.38
C LYS A 325 -7.52 -26.82 -18.71
N VAL A 326 -7.47 -28.11 -19.01
CA VAL A 326 -8.20 -28.67 -20.14
C VAL A 326 -9.67 -28.49 -19.79
N SER A 327 -10.37 -27.69 -20.57
CA SER A 327 -11.82 -27.66 -20.57
C SER A 327 -12.29 -29.01 -21.09
N GLU A 328 -12.88 -29.83 -20.22
CA GLU A 328 -13.66 -30.98 -20.66
C GLU A 328 -14.91 -30.48 -21.39
N GLN A 329 -14.90 -30.57 -22.71
CA GLN A 329 -15.94 -31.17 -23.56
C GLN A 329 -15.70 -30.78 -25.02
N GLN A 330 -14.81 -31.51 -25.68
CA GLN A 330 -14.92 -31.74 -27.12
C GLN A 330 -14.49 -33.19 -27.35
N ILE A 331 -15.47 -34.03 -27.65
CA ILE A 331 -15.27 -35.40 -28.12
C ILE A 331 -14.65 -35.27 -29.51
N ASP A 332 -13.37 -35.58 -29.65
CA ASP A 332 -12.78 -35.78 -30.97
C ASP A 332 -12.80 -37.27 -31.29
N MET A 333 -13.75 -37.64 -32.13
CA MET A 333 -13.81 -38.95 -32.77
C MET A 333 -12.72 -38.99 -33.84
N ILE A 334 -11.58 -39.60 -33.56
CA ILE A 334 -10.75 -40.39 -34.49
C ILE A 334 -9.62 -40.99 -33.65
N GLY A 335 -9.57 -42.33 -33.62
CA GLY A 335 -8.56 -43.07 -32.89
C GLY A 335 -7.22 -43.02 -33.60
N PHE A 336 -6.18 -42.62 -32.85
CA PHE A 336 -4.83 -43.13 -33.01
C PHE A 336 -4.23 -43.31 -31.62
N ASN A 337 -3.95 -44.56 -31.27
CA ASN A 337 -3.06 -44.90 -30.17
C ASN A 337 -1.69 -44.30 -30.47
N ASP A 338 -1.13 -43.54 -29.53
CA ASP A 338 0.31 -43.60 -29.34
C ASP A 338 0.63 -43.72 -27.85
N LEU A 339 1.17 -44.91 -27.56
CA LEU A 339 1.75 -45.33 -26.31
C LEU A 339 3.05 -44.55 -26.12
N ASN A 340 3.06 -43.57 -25.22
CA ASN A 340 4.27 -43.21 -24.47
C ASN A 340 3.84 -42.75 -23.08
N LYS A 341 3.69 -43.72 -22.19
CA LYS A 341 3.84 -43.51 -20.75
C LYS A 341 5.30 -43.15 -20.49
N ASP A 342 5.64 -41.87 -20.61
CA ASP A 342 6.82 -41.35 -19.94
C ASP A 342 6.47 -41.22 -18.45
N GLU A 343 6.61 -42.34 -17.75
CA GLU A 343 6.92 -42.38 -16.32
C GLU A 343 8.28 -41.70 -16.09
N GLN A 344 8.31 -40.38 -16.20
CA GLN A 344 9.40 -39.58 -15.63
C GLN A 344 9.09 -39.37 -14.16
N ASP A 345 9.70 -40.25 -13.37
CA ASP A 345 10.02 -40.17 -11.96
C ASP A 345 10.30 -38.71 -11.51
N LYS A 346 9.27 -38.02 -11.01
CA LYS A 346 9.41 -36.72 -10.36
C LYS A 346 9.55 -36.96 -8.86
N SER A 347 10.78 -37.24 -8.41
CA SER A 347 11.15 -36.84 -7.06
C SER A 347 10.85 -35.34 -6.94
N LYS A 348 9.82 -34.94 -6.19
CA LYS A 348 9.55 -33.53 -5.92
C LYS A 348 10.83 -32.94 -5.31
N ASP A 349 11.55 -32.09 -6.04
CA ASP A 349 12.59 -31.26 -5.45
C ASP A 349 11.97 -30.56 -4.23
N ASN A 350 12.44 -30.89 -3.03
CA ASN A 350 11.86 -30.49 -1.75
C ASN A 350 12.21 -29.03 -1.40
N SER A 351 12.30 -28.19 -2.42
CA SER A 351 12.71 -26.80 -2.34
C SER A 351 11.74 -25.87 -3.05
N ILE A 352 11.88 -24.59 -2.78
CA ILE A 352 11.09 -23.53 -3.37
C ILE A 352 11.97 -22.31 -3.61
N ASN A 353 11.83 -21.71 -4.78
CA ASN A 353 12.46 -20.44 -5.09
C ASN A 353 11.50 -19.31 -4.73
N LEU A 354 11.98 -18.35 -3.96
CA LEU A 354 11.28 -17.15 -3.56
C LEU A 354 11.99 -15.95 -4.17
N TYR A 355 11.26 -15.18 -4.97
CA TYR A 355 11.69 -13.91 -5.52
C TYR A 355 11.24 -12.81 -4.58
N VAL A 356 12.16 -12.00 -4.07
CA VAL A 356 11.91 -10.96 -3.06
C VAL A 356 12.32 -9.62 -3.63
N ALA A 357 11.39 -8.67 -3.70
CA ALA A 357 11.65 -7.32 -4.17
C ALA A 357 11.99 -6.38 -3.01
N VAL A 358 13.07 -5.62 -3.17
CA VAL A 358 13.61 -4.70 -2.17
C VAL A 358 13.84 -3.34 -2.83
N GLU A 359 13.24 -2.29 -2.29
CA GLU A 359 13.58 -0.91 -2.65
C GLU A 359 14.80 -0.47 -1.83
N HIS A 360 15.80 0.10 -2.50
CA HIS A 360 16.94 0.78 -1.89
C HIS A 360 16.89 2.24 -2.28
N VAL A 361 16.93 3.13 -1.29
CA VAL A 361 16.98 4.58 -1.51
C VAL A 361 18.39 5.06 -1.17
N SER A 362 19.00 5.72 -2.14
CA SER A 362 20.37 6.20 -2.06
C SER A 362 20.47 7.70 -2.29
N HIS A 363 21.48 8.34 -1.71
CA HIS A 363 21.74 9.75 -1.90
C HIS A 363 23.23 9.98 -2.22
N PRO A 364 23.58 10.79 -3.25
CA PRO A 364 24.98 11.01 -3.64
C PRO A 364 25.88 11.58 -2.52
N MET A 365 25.29 12.33 -1.58
CA MET A 365 26.02 12.88 -0.43
C MET A 365 26.25 11.87 0.70
N MET A 366 25.64 10.69 0.66
CA MET A 366 25.85 9.64 1.65
C MET A 366 27.07 8.82 1.26
N ILE A 367 28.11 8.85 2.10
CA ILE A 367 29.39 8.17 1.83
C ILE A 367 29.38 6.74 2.38
N ALA A 368 28.69 6.52 3.50
CA ALA A 368 28.55 5.19 4.08
C ALA A 368 27.62 4.29 3.24
N HIS A 369 27.82 2.98 3.32
CA HIS A 369 26.90 1.97 2.76
C HIS A 369 26.59 2.15 1.26
N CYS A 370 27.57 2.63 0.49
CA CYS A 370 27.44 2.90 -0.95
C CYS A 370 26.30 3.89 -1.27
N GLY A 371 26.04 4.82 -0.35
CA GLY A 371 25.06 5.89 -0.50
C GLY A 371 23.63 5.51 -0.14
N VAL A 372 23.35 4.25 0.17
CA VAL A 372 22.02 3.81 0.61
C VAL A 372 21.74 4.32 2.02
N TYR A 373 20.66 5.09 2.18
CA TYR A 373 20.21 5.58 3.48
C TYR A 373 18.91 4.90 3.95
N GLU A 374 18.18 4.22 3.05
CA GLU A 374 16.95 3.50 3.39
C GLU A 374 16.81 2.25 2.52
N GLN A 375 16.23 1.18 3.07
CA GLN A 375 15.87 -0.03 2.32
C GLN A 375 14.58 -0.63 2.87
N ARG A 376 13.76 -1.25 2.01
CA ARG A 376 12.54 -1.92 2.45
C ARG A 376 12.17 -3.10 1.56
N ILE A 377 11.67 -4.18 2.15
CA ILE A 377 10.98 -5.21 1.38
C ILE A 377 9.70 -4.61 0.84
N ILE A 378 9.54 -4.68 -0.47
CA ILE A 378 8.30 -4.35 -1.17
C ILE A 378 7.34 -5.53 -1.04
N THR A 379 7.74 -6.69 -1.55
CA THR A 379 6.89 -7.89 -1.64
C THR A 379 7.74 -9.13 -1.99
N TYR A 380 7.10 -10.29 -2.02
CA TYR A 380 7.74 -11.55 -2.43
C TYR A 380 6.77 -12.46 -3.19
N SER A 381 7.29 -13.33 -4.05
CA SER A 381 6.50 -14.28 -4.85
C SER A 381 7.30 -15.55 -5.15
N THR A 382 6.60 -16.65 -5.37
CA THR A 382 7.21 -17.92 -5.80
C THR A 382 7.44 -17.98 -7.32
N THR A 383 7.04 -16.93 -8.05
CA THR A 383 7.20 -16.80 -9.50
C THR A 383 7.66 -15.39 -9.88
N GLN A 384 8.47 -15.26 -10.94
CA GLN A 384 8.93 -13.97 -11.45
C GLN A 384 7.76 -13.13 -11.98
N SER A 385 6.84 -13.74 -12.75
CA SER A 385 5.66 -13.05 -13.28
C SER A 385 4.75 -12.51 -12.17
N GLY A 386 4.55 -13.28 -11.09
CA GLY A 386 3.77 -12.82 -9.94
C GLY A 386 4.46 -11.68 -9.19
N LEU A 387 5.79 -11.70 -9.11
CA LEU A 387 6.55 -10.60 -8.53
C LEU A 387 6.45 -9.33 -9.38
N SER A 388 6.67 -9.43 -10.69
CA SER A 388 6.62 -8.30 -11.63
C SER A 388 5.29 -7.55 -11.55
N ARG A 389 4.15 -8.26 -11.56
CA ARG A 389 2.82 -7.64 -11.39
C ARG A 389 2.69 -6.87 -10.08
N SER A 390 3.21 -7.43 -8.98
CA SER A 390 3.16 -6.80 -7.65
C SER A 390 4.05 -5.55 -7.57
N ILE A 391 5.25 -5.58 -8.19
CA ILE A 391 6.16 -4.44 -8.22
C ILE A 391 5.60 -3.29 -9.05
N ASN A 392 4.95 -3.56 -10.19
CA ASN A 392 4.41 -2.51 -11.07
C ASN A 392 3.45 -1.56 -10.33
N GLY A 393 2.50 -2.10 -9.56
CA GLY A 393 1.56 -1.29 -8.78
C GLY A 393 2.26 -0.46 -7.70
N TYR A 394 3.28 -1.03 -7.03
CA TYR A 394 4.09 -0.31 -6.06
C TYR A 394 4.88 0.83 -6.72
N PHE A 395 5.62 0.54 -7.81
CA PHE A 395 6.42 1.52 -8.52
C PHE A 395 5.57 2.67 -9.07
N TYR A 396 4.40 2.35 -9.65
CA TYR A 396 3.44 3.36 -10.10
C TYR A 396 3.04 4.29 -8.95
N HIS A 397 2.60 3.71 -7.84
CA HIS A 397 2.21 4.47 -6.65
C HIS A 397 3.33 5.38 -6.16
N ARG A 398 4.56 4.85 -6.02
CA ARG A 398 5.75 5.60 -5.56
C ARG A 398 6.11 6.74 -6.50
N THR A 399 6.01 6.51 -7.81
CA THR A 399 6.22 7.54 -8.84
C THR A 399 5.15 8.62 -8.82
N MET A 400 3.90 8.28 -8.47
CA MET A 400 2.84 9.30 -8.34
C MET A 400 3.02 10.19 -7.12
N VAL A 401 3.61 9.66 -6.04
CA VAL A 401 3.87 10.42 -4.81
C VAL A 401 5.26 11.06 -4.75
N SER A 402 6.13 10.79 -5.72
CA SER A 402 7.52 11.24 -5.68
C SER A 402 7.67 12.76 -5.60
N ASP A 403 6.78 13.52 -6.25
CA ASP A 403 6.85 14.98 -6.22
C ASP A 403 6.68 15.52 -4.78
N GLY A 404 5.83 14.88 -3.98
CA GLY A 404 5.61 15.27 -2.58
C GLY A 404 6.76 14.91 -1.63
N TYR A 405 7.55 13.88 -1.93
CA TYR A 405 8.57 13.34 -1.01
C TYR A 405 10.00 13.57 -1.46
N TYR A 406 10.26 13.47 -2.76
CA TYR A 406 11.55 13.71 -3.39
C TYR A 406 11.66 15.09 -4.02
N GLY A 407 10.53 15.79 -4.22
CA GLY A 407 10.48 17.09 -4.90
C GLY A 407 10.42 16.99 -6.43
N SER A 408 10.74 15.83 -7.02
CA SER A 408 10.50 15.51 -8.43
C SER A 408 10.53 14.01 -8.69
N LYS A 409 9.91 13.59 -9.79
CA LYS A 409 10.01 12.22 -10.34
C LYS A 409 11.44 11.86 -10.74
N GLU A 410 12.20 12.81 -11.28
CA GLU A 410 13.58 12.61 -11.71
C GLU A 410 14.46 12.24 -10.52
N ARG A 411 14.33 12.98 -9.41
CA ARG A 411 15.07 12.69 -8.19
C ARG A 411 14.68 11.34 -7.58
N TYR A 412 13.42 10.95 -7.66
CA TYR A 412 13.00 9.60 -7.25
C TYR A 412 13.67 8.51 -8.10
N LYS A 413 13.71 8.67 -9.43
CA LYS A 413 14.36 7.72 -10.34
C LYS A 413 15.87 7.61 -10.10
N GLU A 414 16.52 8.72 -9.78
CA GLU A 414 17.95 8.73 -9.44
C GLU A 414 18.25 8.02 -8.11
N GLN A 415 17.38 8.19 -7.12
CA GLN A 415 17.65 7.75 -5.75
C GLN A 415 17.11 6.36 -5.43
N SER A 416 15.96 5.99 -5.98
CA SER A 416 15.28 4.71 -5.72
C SER A 416 15.65 3.64 -6.73
N ASN A 417 16.10 2.50 -6.23
CA ASN A 417 16.48 1.33 -7.03
C ASN A 417 15.80 0.08 -6.47
N ILE A 418 15.23 -0.75 -7.34
CA ILE A 418 14.57 -1.99 -6.92
C ILE A 418 15.45 -3.18 -7.28
N THR A 419 15.89 -3.91 -6.25
CA THR A 419 16.64 -5.15 -6.37
C THR A 419 15.71 -6.34 -6.12
N VAL A 420 15.88 -7.42 -6.88
CA VAL A 420 15.18 -8.68 -6.68
C VAL A 420 16.15 -9.76 -6.26
N LEU A 421 15.91 -10.37 -5.11
CA LEU A 421 16.66 -11.51 -4.62
C LEU A 421 15.93 -12.79 -5.02
N CYS A 422 16.64 -13.76 -5.60
CA CYS A 422 16.14 -15.11 -5.80
C CYS A 422 16.74 -16.02 -4.72
N ILE A 423 15.91 -16.46 -3.78
CA ILE A 423 16.32 -17.26 -2.63
C ILE A 423 15.70 -18.65 -2.73
N LYS A 424 16.54 -19.68 -2.68
CA LYS A 424 16.12 -21.07 -2.61
C LYS A 424 15.97 -21.50 -1.14
N PHE A 425 14.76 -21.86 -0.74
CA PHE A 425 14.46 -22.43 0.58
C PHE A 425 14.11 -23.91 0.46
N SER A 426 14.34 -24.69 1.52
CA SER A 426 13.69 -26.00 1.65
C SER A 426 12.20 -25.81 2.04
N ARG A 427 11.36 -26.79 1.71
CA ARG A 427 9.94 -26.77 2.12
C ARG A 427 9.74 -26.90 3.63
N GLY A 428 10.76 -27.30 4.37
CA GLY A 428 10.73 -27.26 5.84
C GLY A 428 10.83 -25.82 6.40
N ILE A 429 11.43 -24.89 5.65
CA ILE A 429 11.55 -23.48 6.05
C ILE A 429 10.35 -22.68 5.55
N ILE A 430 9.97 -22.86 4.28
CA ILE A 430 8.79 -22.23 3.68
C ILE A 430 7.77 -23.33 3.38
N PRO A 431 6.91 -23.68 4.35
CA PRO A 431 5.93 -24.74 4.19
C PRO A 431 4.83 -24.33 3.21
N GLU A 432 4.19 -25.34 2.62
CA GLU A 432 2.90 -25.14 1.95
C GLU A 432 1.82 -25.08 3.02
N VAL A 433 1.07 -23.97 3.04
CA VAL A 433 -0.06 -23.77 3.96
C VAL A 433 -1.33 -24.03 3.19
N ASP A 434 -2.12 -24.98 3.68
CA ASP A 434 -3.46 -25.26 3.18
C ASP A 434 -4.43 -24.82 4.28
N TYR A 435 -5.21 -23.78 3.99
CA TYR A 435 -6.14 -23.20 4.96
C TYR A 435 -7.41 -24.05 4.96
N ASP A 436 -7.65 -24.73 6.08
CA ASP A 436 -8.86 -25.53 6.29
C ASP A 436 -10.12 -24.65 6.48
N ASP A 437 -11.29 -25.27 6.43
CA ASP A 437 -12.59 -24.61 6.65
C ASP A 437 -12.71 -23.98 8.06
N GLY A 438 -11.82 -24.35 8.99
CA GLY A 438 -11.74 -23.79 10.34
C GLY A 438 -10.86 -22.55 10.45
N SER A 439 -10.15 -22.17 9.38
CA SER A 439 -9.23 -21.05 9.36
C SER A 439 -9.92 -19.75 8.97
N TYR A 440 -9.78 -18.73 9.82
CA TYR A 440 -10.32 -17.39 9.64
C TYR A 440 -9.17 -16.40 9.54
N THR A 441 -8.92 -15.94 8.32
CA THR A 441 -7.86 -15.00 7.97
C THR A 441 -8.44 -13.73 7.37
N TRP A 442 -7.67 -12.65 7.35
CA TRP A 442 -8.10 -11.42 6.67
C TRP A 442 -8.27 -11.63 5.16
N LYS A 443 -7.56 -12.60 4.59
CA LYS A 443 -7.61 -12.97 3.17
C LYS A 443 -7.71 -14.48 2.98
N PRO A 444 -8.49 -14.97 2.00
CA PRO A 444 -8.71 -16.41 1.82
C PRO A 444 -7.43 -17.24 1.60
N ASP A 445 -6.39 -16.65 1.01
CA ASP A 445 -5.22 -17.36 0.49
C ASP A 445 -3.92 -17.02 1.22
N ILE A 446 -3.95 -16.13 2.22
CA ILE A 446 -2.77 -15.74 3.00
C ILE A 446 -3.16 -15.20 4.37
N SER A 447 -2.38 -15.59 5.38
CA SER A 447 -2.48 -15.09 6.76
C SER A 447 -1.35 -14.12 7.08
N TYR A 448 -1.56 -13.29 8.10
CA TYR A 448 -0.48 -12.50 8.68
C TYR A 448 0.58 -13.39 9.32
N ALA A 449 0.18 -14.52 9.92
CA ALA A 449 1.13 -15.47 10.49
C ALA A 449 2.09 -16.04 9.43
N GLU A 450 1.56 -16.49 8.28
CA GLU A 450 2.36 -16.97 7.15
C GLU A 450 3.26 -15.87 6.59
N THR A 451 2.72 -14.66 6.47
CA THR A 451 3.48 -13.50 6.01
C THR A 451 4.65 -13.19 6.94
N ALA A 452 4.40 -13.17 8.25
CA ALA A 452 5.43 -12.89 9.26
C ALA A 452 6.51 -13.98 9.28
N HIS A 453 6.11 -15.26 9.22
CA HIS A 453 7.04 -16.39 9.12
C HIS A 453 7.95 -16.26 7.91
N THR A 454 7.37 -15.98 6.74
CA THR A 454 8.11 -15.83 5.48
C THR A 454 9.07 -14.64 5.55
N LEU A 455 8.63 -13.47 6.04
CA LEU A 455 9.47 -12.29 6.17
C LEU A 455 10.61 -12.49 7.19
N ARG A 456 10.39 -13.27 8.25
CA ARG A 456 11.45 -13.65 9.19
C ARG A 456 12.48 -14.56 8.55
N ALA A 457 12.07 -15.56 7.76
CA ALA A 457 12.98 -16.42 7.00
C ALA A 457 13.83 -15.61 6.00
N ILE A 458 13.19 -14.70 5.24
CA ILE A 458 13.87 -13.77 4.34
C ILE A 458 14.87 -12.90 5.10
N SER A 459 14.49 -12.35 6.26
CA SER A 459 15.37 -11.47 7.04
C SER A 459 16.61 -12.20 7.58
N ARG A 460 16.47 -13.47 8.01
CA ARG A 460 17.60 -14.28 8.49
C ARG A 460 18.68 -14.47 7.44
N ILE A 461 18.29 -14.94 6.24
CA ILE A 461 19.25 -15.15 5.15
C ILE A 461 19.80 -13.82 4.65
N ALA A 462 18.97 -12.78 4.56
CA ALA A 462 19.43 -11.46 4.16
C ALA A 462 20.49 -10.91 5.11
N ASN A 463 20.28 -11.02 6.42
CA ASN A 463 21.28 -10.60 7.41
C ASN A 463 22.56 -11.45 7.32
N TYR A 464 22.44 -12.76 7.15
CA TYR A 464 23.62 -13.63 7.01
C TYR A 464 24.47 -13.29 5.78
N GLU A 465 23.86 -13.12 4.61
CA GLU A 465 24.58 -12.73 3.40
C GLU A 465 25.15 -11.31 3.48
N TYR A 466 24.46 -10.39 4.16
CA TYR A 466 24.99 -9.07 4.48
C TYR A 466 26.26 -9.15 5.34
N GLN A 467 26.23 -9.93 6.42
CA GLN A 467 27.38 -10.07 7.31
C GLN A 467 28.57 -10.72 6.58
N LYS A 468 28.33 -11.71 5.72
CA LYS A 468 29.36 -12.25 4.81
C LYS A 468 30.01 -11.17 3.96
N GLN A 469 29.23 -10.28 3.36
CA GLN A 469 29.78 -9.18 2.57
C GLN A 469 30.64 -8.24 3.42
N GLN A 470 30.22 -7.93 4.65
CA GLN A 470 31.02 -7.11 5.57
C GLN A 470 32.38 -7.76 5.91
N THR A 471 32.44 -9.08 6.08
CA THR A 471 33.72 -9.77 6.30
C THR A 471 34.74 -9.52 5.18
N ILE A 472 34.26 -9.35 3.94
CA ILE A 472 35.06 -9.10 2.74
C ILE A 472 35.41 -7.61 2.60
N LEU A 473 34.43 -6.73 2.84
CA LEU A 473 34.55 -5.30 2.54
C LEU A 473 35.28 -4.50 3.63
N THR A 474 35.02 -4.81 4.90
CA THR A 474 35.42 -3.96 6.03
C THR A 474 36.31 -4.69 7.04
N ASN A 475 36.59 -5.98 6.80
CA ASN A 475 37.34 -6.85 7.72
C ASN A 475 36.74 -6.87 9.15
N ASP A 476 35.44 -6.61 9.27
CA ASP A 476 34.70 -6.50 10.54
C ASP A 476 34.76 -7.82 11.33
N ILE A 477 35.31 -7.75 12.55
CA ILE A 477 35.47 -8.90 13.45
C ILE A 477 34.11 -9.44 13.90
N ALA A 478 33.16 -8.56 14.24
CA ALA A 478 31.84 -8.97 14.70
C ALA A 478 31.06 -9.68 13.58
N ALA A 479 31.21 -9.20 12.33
CA ALA A 479 30.65 -9.86 11.16
C ALA A 479 31.25 -11.26 10.95
N LYS A 480 32.57 -11.42 11.13
CA LYS A 480 33.25 -12.72 11.03
C LYS A 480 32.80 -13.71 12.09
N GLU A 481 32.74 -13.28 13.35
CA GLU A 481 32.27 -14.10 14.46
C GLU A 481 30.81 -14.54 14.24
N TYR A 482 29.96 -13.65 13.75
CA TYR A 482 28.56 -13.96 13.43
C TYR A 482 28.45 -15.02 12.32
N VAL A 483 29.17 -14.84 11.22
CA VAL A 483 29.15 -15.79 10.09
C VAL A 483 29.71 -17.15 10.52
N GLN A 484 30.84 -17.17 11.21
CA GLN A 484 31.46 -18.40 11.72
C GLN A 484 30.49 -19.16 12.62
N LYS A 485 29.83 -18.47 13.56
CA LYS A 485 28.86 -19.09 14.46
C LYS A 485 27.70 -19.73 13.70
N ILE A 486 27.16 -19.07 12.67
CA ILE A 486 26.07 -19.64 11.86
C ILE A 486 26.55 -20.85 11.06
N ASP A 487 27.75 -20.76 10.47
CA ASP A 487 28.34 -21.85 9.69
C ASP A 487 28.59 -23.09 10.57
N GLU A 488 29.10 -22.90 11.79
CA GLU A 488 29.32 -23.96 12.79
C GLU A 488 28.02 -24.63 13.26
N MET A 489 26.90 -23.89 13.29
CA MET A 489 25.59 -24.45 13.64
C MET A 489 25.08 -25.43 12.57
N GLY A 490 25.55 -25.31 11.32
CA GLY A 490 25.15 -26.20 10.21
C GLY A 490 23.66 -26.16 9.86
N ILE A 491 22.96 -25.08 10.20
CA ILE A 491 21.51 -24.95 10.00
C ILE A 491 21.21 -24.42 8.60
N ASN A 492 20.26 -25.06 7.92
CA ASN A 492 19.76 -24.56 6.66
C ASN A 492 18.84 -23.35 6.88
N ILE A 493 19.26 -22.18 6.42
CA ILE A 493 18.48 -20.93 6.42
C ILE A 493 18.06 -20.48 5.02
N GLY A 494 18.21 -21.36 4.02
CA GLY A 494 18.08 -21.04 2.59
C GLY A 494 19.40 -20.66 1.93
N LYS A 495 19.35 -20.41 0.61
CA LYS A 495 20.50 -20.02 -0.20
C LYS A 495 20.11 -18.92 -1.19
N LEU A 496 20.87 -17.82 -1.22
CA LEU A 496 20.75 -16.82 -2.27
C LEU A 496 21.36 -17.39 -3.56
N ILE A 497 20.57 -17.51 -4.62
CA ILE A 497 20.98 -18.15 -5.89
C ILE A 497 21.02 -17.18 -7.07
N GLY A 498 20.45 -15.99 -6.93
CA GLY A 498 20.53 -14.97 -7.96
C GLY A 498 20.06 -13.63 -7.43
N VAL A 499 20.54 -12.57 -8.09
CA VAL A 499 20.09 -11.21 -7.85
C VAL A 499 19.80 -10.56 -9.18
N GLY A 500 18.71 -9.83 -9.24
CA GLY A 500 18.33 -9.06 -10.42
C GLY A 500 17.98 -7.63 -10.07
N HIS A 501 18.01 -6.78 -11.08
CA HIS A 501 17.57 -5.39 -10.97
C HIS A 501 16.28 -5.21 -11.75
N PHE A 502 15.28 -4.62 -11.11
CA PHE A 502 14.02 -4.32 -11.76
C PHE A 502 14.09 -2.94 -12.40
N THR A 503 13.81 -2.87 -13.68
CA THR A 503 13.53 -1.60 -14.36
C THR A 503 12.14 -1.72 -14.98
N PRO A 504 11.19 -0.83 -14.64
CA PRO A 504 9.85 -0.90 -15.19
C PRO A 504 9.91 -0.84 -16.71
N ILE A 505 9.11 -1.67 -17.37
CA ILE A 505 8.91 -1.57 -18.82
C ILE A 505 8.06 -0.31 -19.01
N GLN A 506 8.64 0.77 -19.53
CA GLN A 506 7.87 1.97 -19.85
C GLN A 506 6.92 1.65 -21.01
N ARG A 507 5.68 1.31 -20.68
CA ARG A 507 4.56 1.40 -21.61
C ARG A 507 3.65 2.49 -21.05
N ASP A 508 3.55 3.61 -21.77
CA ASP A 508 2.68 4.72 -21.38
C ASP A 508 1.21 4.27 -21.21
N GLU A 509 0.82 3.17 -21.87
CA GLU A 509 -0.52 2.57 -21.82
C GLU A 509 -0.77 1.61 -20.63
N GLU A 510 0.28 1.22 -19.88
CA GLU A 510 0.18 0.30 -18.72
C GLU A 510 0.21 1.00 -17.36
N LEU A 511 0.27 2.34 -17.32
CA LEU A 511 0.16 3.14 -16.10
C LEU A 511 -1.28 3.19 -15.57
N ARG A 512 -1.97 2.05 -15.53
CA ARG A 512 -3.23 1.90 -14.80
C ARG A 512 -2.91 1.71 -13.32
N ASP A 513 -3.79 2.26 -12.50
CA ASP A 513 -3.70 2.11 -11.06
C ASP A 513 -3.98 0.67 -10.61
N PHE A 514 -2.97 -0.20 -10.66
CA PHE A 514 -3.04 -1.57 -10.17
C PHE A 514 -3.14 -1.66 -8.63
N SER A 515 -3.13 -0.53 -7.91
CA SER A 515 -3.42 -0.55 -6.47
C SER A 515 -4.87 -0.94 -6.18
N TYR A 516 -5.73 -0.92 -7.20
CA TYR A 516 -7.11 -1.36 -7.11
C TYR A 516 -7.32 -2.68 -7.86
N ASP A 517 -7.85 -3.68 -7.16
CA ASP A 517 -8.25 -4.95 -7.78
C ASP A 517 -9.17 -4.68 -8.99
N GLU A 518 -8.85 -5.32 -10.11
CA GLU A 518 -9.56 -5.22 -11.40
C GLU A 518 -11.00 -5.77 -11.35
N ASP A 519 -11.41 -6.38 -10.23
CA ASP A 519 -12.75 -6.95 -10.10
C ASP A 519 -13.79 -5.87 -9.72
N VAL A 520 -14.40 -5.31 -10.76
CA VAL A 520 -15.55 -4.38 -10.69
C VAL A 520 -16.72 -4.94 -9.86
N LYS A 521 -16.84 -6.27 -9.70
CA LYS A 521 -17.87 -6.91 -8.86
C LYS A 521 -17.56 -6.86 -7.37
N THR A 522 -16.31 -6.58 -7.00
CA THR A 522 -16.00 -6.12 -5.64
C THR A 522 -16.35 -4.64 -5.57
N VAL A 523 -17.66 -4.33 -5.57
CA VAL A 523 -18.22 -2.99 -5.26
C VAL A 523 -17.29 -2.37 -4.22
N ARG A 524 -16.62 -1.25 -4.43
CA ARG A 524 -15.66 -0.78 -3.41
C ARG A 524 -16.41 -0.39 -2.14
N CYS A 525 -15.72 -0.27 -1.00
CA CYS A 525 -16.36 0.28 0.19
C CYS A 525 -16.90 1.67 -0.16
N VAL A 526 -18.23 1.81 -0.18
CA VAL A 526 -18.95 3.08 -0.41
C VAL A 526 -18.54 4.14 0.62
N ALA A 527 -17.94 3.70 1.73
CA ALA A 527 -17.45 4.53 2.81
C ALA A 527 -15.94 4.83 2.79
N CYS A 528 -15.24 4.55 1.68
CA CYS A 528 -13.98 5.26 1.38
C CYS A 528 -14.23 6.55 0.59
N SER A 529 -15.48 6.77 0.17
CA SER A 529 -16.03 8.02 -0.40
C SER A 529 -16.98 8.77 0.56
N LEU A 530 -17.32 8.15 1.70
CA LEU A 530 -17.74 8.82 2.94
C LEU A 530 -16.48 9.19 3.71
#